data_AF-A0A7S0QWX4-F1
#
_entry.id   AF-A0A7S0QWX4-F1
#
_cell.length_a   1.000
_cell.length_b   1.000
_cell.length_c   1.000
_cell.angle_alpha   90.00
_cell.angle_beta   90.00
_cell.angle_gamma   90.00
#
_symmetry.space_group_name_H-M   'P 1'
#
loop_
_entity.id
_entity.type
_entity.pdbx_description
1 polymer ?
#
loop_
_entity_poly.entity_id
_entity_poly.type
_entity_poly.pdbx_seq_one_letter_code
_entity_poly.pdbx_strand_id
1 'polypeptide(L)'
;VVQALNATILNGQGLLGWLEGPPVWTPKRGGQYLDVTFAYPAKLWPWSGYLGLYLRVAQSGKVYKGVAEGTVSFTVVSPPALGETQERRSTVSMAVKVNIVPTPERGKRLLWDNYHSIRYPPGYIPRDNLDVRQDILDWNGDHPHTNYHDMFEQLRKAGYYVEMLGSPFTCFDASLYHAVLLVDAEEEYHPEEVAKITEDIRQKGLSLVVFAEWYDVDTMVKMRFFDDNTRSWWTPATGGANVPALNDLLAGFGVAFGTNVLTGSLGFPRMR
;
A
#
# COMPACT_ATOMS: atom_id res chain seq x y z
N VAL A 1 9.90 -5.65 4.05
CA VAL A 1 9.56 -4.58 3.10
C VAL A 1 9.75 -5.04 1.67
N VAL A 2 8.71 -4.91 0.84
CA VAL A 2 8.85 -4.82 -0.61
C VAL A 2 8.71 -3.35 -0.99
N GLN A 3 9.69 -2.79 -1.70
CA GLN A 3 9.59 -1.47 -2.30
C GLN A 3 9.23 -1.63 -3.77
N ALA A 4 8.28 -0.82 -4.26
CA ALA A 4 7.88 -0.82 -5.66
C ALA A 4 8.39 0.44 -6.36
N LEU A 5 8.96 0.28 -7.55
CA LEU A 5 9.28 1.37 -8.47
C LEU A 5 8.54 1.10 -9.78
N ASN A 6 7.74 2.06 -10.22
CA ASN A 6 7.11 2.01 -11.54
C ASN A 6 7.88 2.91 -12.51
N ALA A 7 8.19 2.36 -13.68
CA ALA A 7 8.80 3.09 -14.79
C ALA A 7 7.93 2.94 -16.05
N THR A 8 7.94 3.96 -16.90
CA THR A 8 7.28 3.91 -18.21
C THR A 8 8.31 3.48 -19.25
N ILE A 9 7.98 2.44 -20.04
CA ILE A 9 8.75 2.07 -21.21
C ILE A 9 8.20 2.87 -22.39
N LEU A 10 9.05 3.67 -23.03
CA LEU A 10 8.72 4.37 -24.27
C LEU A 10 9.36 3.65 -25.46
N ASN A 11 8.54 3.17 -26.38
CA ASN A 11 8.94 2.58 -27.65
C ASN A 11 8.97 3.63 -28.76
N GLY A 12 10.14 4.25 -28.94
CA GLY A 12 10.37 5.19 -30.05
C GLY A 12 10.57 4.52 -31.42
N GLN A 13 10.60 3.19 -31.49
CA GLN A 13 10.90 2.47 -32.74
C GLN A 13 9.67 2.27 -33.64
N GLY A 14 8.47 2.30 -33.06
CA GLY A 14 7.24 2.08 -33.80
C GLY A 14 5.99 2.05 -32.93
N LEU A 15 4.87 1.93 -33.63
CA LEU A 15 3.51 1.88 -33.08
C LEU A 15 3.37 0.78 -32.01
N LEU A 16 3.75 -0.43 -32.39
CA LEU A 16 3.70 -1.66 -31.60
C LEU A 16 5.11 -2.09 -31.21
N GLY A 17 5.26 -2.62 -30.00
CA GLY A 17 6.45 -3.38 -29.61
C GLY A 17 6.16 -4.41 -28.52
N TRP A 18 7.16 -5.20 -28.17
CA TRP A 18 7.13 -6.16 -27.06
C TRP A 18 8.53 -6.34 -26.49
N LEU A 19 8.61 -6.94 -25.30
CA LEU A 19 9.90 -7.30 -24.73
C LEU A 19 10.32 -8.66 -25.31
N GLU A 20 11.57 -8.76 -25.77
CA GLU A 20 12.12 -10.02 -26.29
C GLU A 20 12.10 -11.14 -25.25
N GLY A 21 12.27 -10.78 -23.98
CA GLY A 21 12.23 -11.69 -22.84
C GLY A 21 11.98 -10.93 -21.54
N PRO A 22 11.88 -11.63 -20.40
CA PRO A 22 11.71 -10.98 -19.11
C PRO A 22 12.87 -10.02 -18.83
N PRO A 23 12.61 -8.86 -18.18
CA PRO A 23 13.66 -8.00 -17.66
C PRO A 23 14.59 -8.77 -16.73
N VAL A 24 15.89 -8.46 -16.81
CA VAL A 24 16.94 -9.16 -16.07
C VAL A 24 17.58 -8.22 -15.07
N TRP A 25 17.68 -8.66 -13.81
CA TRP A 25 18.46 -8.02 -12.77
C TRP A 25 19.90 -8.54 -12.79
N THR A 26 20.86 -7.63 -13.00
CA THR A 26 22.29 -7.93 -12.87
C THR A 26 22.82 -7.24 -11.61
N PRO A 27 23.04 -7.98 -10.51
CA PRO A 27 23.52 -7.40 -9.27
C PRO A 27 24.95 -6.88 -9.43
N LYS A 28 25.24 -5.74 -8.81
CA LYS A 28 26.60 -5.20 -8.60
C LYS A 28 26.87 -5.23 -7.09
N ARG A 29 27.64 -4.26 -6.58
CA ARG A 29 28.01 -4.18 -5.16
C ARG A 29 26.75 -4.13 -4.28
N GLY A 30 26.59 -5.11 -3.41
CA GLY A 30 25.46 -5.22 -2.47
C GLY A 30 24.13 -5.60 -3.13
N GLY A 31 24.05 -5.64 -4.47
CA GLY A 31 22.84 -6.01 -5.21
C GLY A 31 22.47 -7.48 -5.07
N GLN A 32 23.41 -8.35 -4.65
CA GLN A 32 23.14 -9.76 -4.37
C GLN A 32 22.24 -9.97 -3.14
N TYR A 33 22.05 -8.93 -2.32
CA TYR A 33 21.15 -8.95 -1.18
C TYR A 33 19.73 -8.47 -1.52
N LEU A 34 19.45 -8.19 -2.80
CA LEU A 34 18.14 -7.80 -3.29
C LEU A 34 17.52 -8.93 -4.11
N ASP A 35 16.33 -9.37 -3.69
CA ASP A 35 15.39 -10.08 -4.55
C ASP A 35 14.66 -9.03 -5.39
N VAL A 36 14.77 -9.14 -6.72
CA VAL A 36 14.12 -8.22 -7.66
C VAL A 36 13.16 -9.00 -8.54
N THR A 37 11.89 -8.63 -8.52
CA THR A 37 10.87 -9.19 -9.41
C THR A 37 10.24 -8.08 -10.27
N PHE A 38 9.68 -8.48 -11.40
CA PHE A 38 9.20 -7.54 -12.42
C PHE A 38 7.74 -7.82 -12.78
N ALA A 39 6.98 -6.76 -13.03
CA ALA A 39 5.70 -6.80 -13.74
C ALA A 39 5.81 -5.91 -14.99
N TYR A 40 5.34 -6.41 -16.12
CA TYR A 40 5.43 -5.70 -17.40
C TYR A 40 4.34 -6.22 -18.35
N PRO A 41 3.89 -5.40 -19.32
CA PRO A 41 2.86 -5.81 -20.26
C PRO A 41 3.44 -6.73 -21.33
N ALA A 42 2.59 -7.61 -21.88
CA ALA A 42 2.97 -8.46 -23.00
C ALA A 42 3.23 -7.66 -24.29
N LYS A 43 2.60 -6.48 -24.45
CA LYS A 43 2.73 -5.59 -25.62
C LYS A 43 2.85 -4.14 -25.17
N LEU A 44 3.63 -3.37 -25.91
CA LEU A 44 3.74 -1.92 -25.80
C LEU A 44 2.82 -1.30 -26.86
N TRP A 45 1.65 -0.80 -26.43
CA TRP A 45 0.63 -0.25 -27.32
C TRP A 45 -0.27 0.76 -26.58
N PRO A 46 -0.41 2.02 -27.04
CA PRO A 46 0.34 2.67 -28.12
C PRO A 46 1.70 3.21 -27.67
N TRP A 47 2.76 2.84 -28.40
CA TRP A 47 4.15 3.30 -28.23
C TRP A 47 4.75 3.14 -26.83
N SER A 48 4.04 2.57 -25.88
CA SER A 48 4.44 2.61 -24.48
C SER A 48 3.88 1.44 -23.68
N GLY A 49 4.45 1.23 -22.51
CA GLY A 49 4.00 0.28 -21.52
C GLY A 49 4.62 0.61 -20.16
N TYR A 50 4.47 -0.29 -19.21
CA TYR A 50 5.01 -0.12 -17.85
C TYR A 50 6.08 -1.16 -17.53
N LEU A 51 6.92 -0.82 -16.57
CA LEU A 51 7.82 -1.74 -15.88
C LEU A 51 7.66 -1.49 -14.38
N GLY A 52 7.01 -2.43 -13.70
CA GLY A 52 6.99 -2.49 -12.24
C GLY A 52 8.19 -3.28 -11.75
N LEU A 53 8.96 -2.71 -10.83
CA LEU A 53 10.08 -3.34 -10.16
C LEU A 53 9.72 -3.49 -8.69
N TYR A 54 9.75 -4.72 -8.17
CA TYR A 54 9.53 -5.01 -6.77
C TYR A 54 10.84 -5.47 -6.14
N LEU A 55 11.31 -4.71 -5.17
CA LEU A 55 12.60 -4.86 -4.53
C LEU A 55 12.39 -5.34 -3.09
N ARG A 56 12.97 -6.47 -2.73
CA ARG A 56 12.96 -6.98 -1.36
C ARG A 56 14.38 -7.31 -0.92
N VAL A 57 14.72 -6.99 0.33
CA VAL A 57 15.99 -7.44 0.90
C VAL A 57 15.89 -8.94 1.19
N ALA A 58 16.77 -9.74 0.57
CA ALA A 58 16.86 -11.17 0.81
C ALA A 58 17.30 -11.44 2.26
N GLN A 59 17.00 -12.64 2.78
CA GLN A 59 17.37 -13.01 4.15
C GLN A 59 18.89 -12.94 4.40
N SER A 60 19.71 -13.20 3.37
CA SER A 60 21.17 -13.05 3.41
C SER A 60 21.63 -11.59 3.64
N GLY A 61 20.78 -10.62 3.32
CA GLY A 61 20.99 -9.18 3.51
C GLY A 61 20.52 -8.62 4.84
N LYS A 62 19.98 -9.45 5.75
CA LYS A 62 19.36 -9.00 7.02
C LYS A 62 20.25 -8.08 7.87
N VAL A 63 21.56 -8.31 7.86
CA VAL A 63 22.56 -7.54 8.63
C VAL A 63 23.38 -6.58 7.77
N TYR A 64 23.12 -6.53 6.45
CA TYR A 64 23.86 -5.68 5.54
C TYR A 64 23.49 -4.21 5.77
N LYS A 65 24.50 -3.35 5.70
CA LYS A 65 24.34 -1.90 5.79
C LYS A 65 25.13 -1.25 4.66
N GLY A 66 24.44 -0.53 3.79
CA GLY A 66 25.09 0.23 2.73
C GLY A 66 24.24 0.32 1.47
N VAL A 67 24.83 0.92 0.45
CA VAL A 67 24.21 1.00 -0.87
C VAL A 67 24.29 -0.37 -1.54
N ALA A 68 23.15 -0.85 -2.03
CA ALA A 68 23.04 -1.97 -2.95
C ALA A 68 22.79 -1.43 -4.36
N GLU A 69 23.59 -1.90 -5.30
CA GLU A 69 23.56 -1.43 -6.68
C GLU A 69 23.39 -2.61 -7.64
N GLY A 70 22.77 -2.33 -8.79
CA GLY A 70 22.72 -3.25 -9.91
C GLY A 70 22.09 -2.60 -11.12
N THR A 71 21.84 -3.41 -12.14
CA THR A 71 21.34 -2.94 -13.42
C THR A 71 20.19 -3.83 -13.88
N VAL A 72 19.07 -3.20 -14.24
CA VAL A 72 17.96 -3.84 -14.91
C VAL A 72 18.13 -3.65 -16.40
N SER A 73 18.09 -4.73 -17.17
CA SER A 73 18.21 -4.70 -18.63
C SER A 73 17.09 -5.48 -19.30
N PHE A 74 16.57 -4.95 -20.40
CA PHE A 74 15.60 -5.62 -21.26
C PHE A 74 15.73 -5.10 -22.69
N THR A 75 15.28 -5.90 -23.66
CA THR A 75 15.29 -5.53 -25.07
C THR A 75 13.87 -5.35 -25.56
N VAL A 76 13.57 -4.17 -26.10
CA VAL A 76 12.33 -3.87 -26.82
C VAL A 76 12.52 -4.26 -28.28
N VAL A 77 11.55 -5.00 -28.81
CA VAL A 77 11.47 -5.40 -30.22
C VAL A 77 10.25 -4.72 -30.83
N SER A 78 10.42 -4.17 -32.03
CA SER A 78 9.34 -3.58 -32.82
C SER A 78 9.36 -4.13 -34.24
N PRO A 79 8.20 -4.17 -34.92
CA PRO A 79 8.14 -4.53 -36.33
C PRO A 79 9.05 -3.64 -37.21
N PRO A 80 9.47 -4.13 -38.39
CA PRO A 80 10.19 -3.33 -39.36
C PRO A 80 9.40 -2.08 -39.75
N ALA A 81 10.08 -0.96 -39.99
CA ALA A 81 9.43 0.19 -40.60
C ALA A 81 9.28 0.03 -42.11
N LEU A 82 8.62 1.00 -42.74
CA LEU A 82 8.47 1.05 -44.19
C LEU A 82 9.84 0.99 -44.87
N GLY A 83 10.06 -0.03 -45.70
CA GLY A 83 11.31 -0.25 -46.43
C GLY A 83 12.33 -1.13 -45.70
N GLU A 84 12.05 -1.55 -44.47
CA GLU A 84 12.87 -2.50 -43.71
C GLU A 84 12.25 -3.91 -43.75
N THR A 85 13.11 -4.93 -43.66
CA THR A 85 12.68 -6.34 -43.58
C THR A 85 12.98 -6.97 -42.23
N GLN A 86 13.83 -6.35 -41.42
CA GLN A 86 14.25 -6.85 -40.12
C GLN A 86 13.55 -6.12 -38.99
N GLU A 87 13.28 -6.84 -37.91
CA GLU A 87 12.75 -6.26 -36.68
C GLU A 87 13.76 -5.28 -36.07
N ARG A 88 13.23 -4.21 -35.48
CA ARG A 88 14.03 -3.22 -34.76
C ARG A 88 14.19 -3.68 -33.32
N ARG A 89 15.41 -3.56 -32.80
CA ARG A 89 15.75 -3.95 -31.42
C ARG A 89 16.40 -2.79 -30.69
N SER A 90 15.97 -2.52 -29.48
CA SER A 90 16.57 -1.51 -28.60
C SER A 90 16.73 -2.09 -27.22
N THR A 91 17.98 -2.23 -26.77
CA THR A 91 18.28 -2.69 -25.42
C THR A 91 18.34 -1.49 -24.48
N VAL A 92 17.50 -1.52 -23.45
CA VAL A 92 17.45 -0.51 -22.40
C VAL A 92 18.16 -1.05 -21.18
N SER A 93 18.93 -0.18 -20.52
CA SER A 93 19.65 -0.49 -19.29
C SER A 93 19.40 0.62 -18.26
N MET A 94 18.89 0.24 -17.09
CA MET A 94 18.58 1.16 -16.01
C MET A 94 19.39 0.77 -14.77
N ALA A 95 20.19 1.71 -14.26
CA ALA A 95 20.90 1.52 -13.00
C ALA A 95 19.96 1.73 -11.81
N VAL A 96 19.99 0.82 -10.84
CA VAL A 96 19.19 0.91 -9.61
C VAL A 96 20.16 0.97 -8.43
N LYS A 97 19.92 1.92 -7.53
CA LYS A 97 20.66 2.08 -6.27
C LYS A 97 19.68 2.19 -5.12
N VAL A 98 19.84 1.37 -4.09
CA VAL A 98 18.96 1.33 -2.91
C VAL A 98 19.81 1.31 -1.66
N ASN A 99 19.41 2.06 -0.64
CA ASN A 99 20.04 1.98 0.68
C ASN A 99 19.44 0.82 1.47
N ILE A 100 20.25 -0.17 1.79
CA ILE A 100 19.87 -1.25 2.70
C ILE A 100 20.37 -0.89 4.09
N VAL A 101 19.46 -1.02 5.06
CA VAL A 101 19.78 -0.97 6.48
C VAL A 101 19.58 -2.35 7.09
N PRO A 102 20.34 -2.69 8.16
CA PRO A 102 20.06 -3.90 8.92
C PRO A 102 18.62 -3.90 9.40
N THR A 103 18.03 -5.09 9.55
CA THR A 103 16.68 -5.21 10.09
C THR A 103 16.58 -4.46 11.41
N PRO A 104 15.69 -3.45 11.52
CA PRO A 104 15.55 -2.68 12.75
C PRO A 104 15.13 -3.57 13.91
N GLU A 105 15.44 -3.12 15.13
CA GLU A 105 14.91 -3.74 16.34
C GLU A 105 13.38 -3.79 16.28
N ARG A 106 12.80 -4.89 16.77
CA ARG A 106 11.34 -5.12 16.75
C ARG A 106 10.57 -3.92 17.27
N GLY A 107 10.98 -3.35 18.41
CA GLY A 107 10.35 -2.19 19.07
C GLY A 107 10.25 -0.93 18.21
N LYS A 108 11.02 -0.83 17.12
CA LYS A 108 10.98 0.30 16.19
C LYS A 108 10.21 -0.02 14.91
N ARG A 109 9.65 -1.22 14.75
CA ARG A 109 8.98 -1.65 13.52
C ARG A 109 7.47 -1.62 13.70
N LEU A 110 6.84 -0.79 12.89
CA LEU A 110 5.39 -0.64 12.80
C LEU A 110 4.94 -1.21 11.45
N LEU A 111 3.86 -1.96 11.48
CA LEU A 111 3.18 -2.45 10.28
C LEU A 111 1.93 -1.61 10.08
N TRP A 112 1.83 -0.91 8.96
CA TRP A 112 0.63 -0.17 8.58
C TRP A 112 -0.25 -1.07 7.74
N ASP A 113 -1.48 -1.28 8.16
CA ASP A 113 -2.45 -2.03 7.36
C ASP A 113 -2.97 -1.17 6.22
N ASN A 114 -2.61 -1.54 4.99
CA ASN A 114 -3.11 -0.90 3.76
C ASN A 114 -3.94 -1.91 2.93
N TYR A 115 -4.15 -3.11 3.47
CA TYR A 115 -4.95 -4.11 2.80
C TYR A 115 -6.44 -3.84 3.01
N HIS A 116 -6.80 -3.38 4.22
CA HIS A 116 -8.16 -3.06 4.61
C HIS A 116 -8.53 -1.58 4.48
N SER A 117 -7.65 -0.78 3.86
CA SER A 117 -7.92 0.62 3.52
C SER A 117 -8.37 0.76 2.06
N ILE A 118 -9.28 1.69 1.78
CA ILE A 118 -9.74 1.98 0.43
C ILE A 118 -8.62 2.67 -0.38
N ARG A 119 -8.12 1.97 -1.41
CA ARG A 119 -7.04 2.48 -2.28
C ARG A 119 -7.52 3.43 -3.37
N TYR A 120 -8.74 3.20 -3.83
CA TYR A 120 -9.48 4.00 -4.79
C TYR A 120 -10.95 3.64 -4.62
N PRO A 121 -11.87 4.62 -4.62
CA PRO A 121 -13.28 4.34 -4.33
C PRO A 121 -13.86 3.34 -5.34
N PRO A 122 -14.27 2.13 -4.92
CA PRO A 122 -14.98 1.21 -5.80
C PRO A 122 -16.46 1.64 -5.97
N GLY A 123 -16.92 2.59 -5.15
CA GLY A 123 -18.27 3.15 -5.13
C GLY A 123 -18.29 4.53 -4.49
N TYR A 124 -19.45 4.96 -3.99
CA TYR A 124 -19.57 6.22 -3.27
C TYR A 124 -18.93 6.11 -1.88
N ILE A 125 -17.77 6.74 -1.72
CA ILE A 125 -17.16 6.99 -0.41
C ILE A 125 -17.24 8.49 -0.13
N PRO A 126 -17.99 8.91 0.90
CA PRO A 126 -18.07 10.31 1.27
C PRO A 126 -16.74 10.78 1.86
N ARG A 127 -16.48 12.08 1.82
CA ARG A 127 -15.36 12.65 2.58
C ARG A 127 -15.53 12.45 4.08
N ASP A 128 -14.42 12.33 4.78
CA ASP A 128 -14.41 12.24 6.26
C ASP A 128 -14.99 13.52 6.89
N ASN A 129 -14.57 14.68 6.36
CA ASN A 129 -15.09 15.96 6.82
C ASN A 129 -16.47 16.27 6.22
N LEU A 130 -17.51 15.99 7.01
CA LEU A 130 -18.92 16.19 6.65
C LEU A 130 -19.35 17.66 6.49
N ASP A 131 -18.52 18.63 6.93
CA ASP A 131 -18.80 20.06 6.73
C ASP A 131 -18.53 20.49 5.27
N VAL A 132 -17.74 19.72 4.52
CA VAL A 132 -17.40 20.01 3.13
C VAL A 132 -18.53 19.52 2.22
N ARG A 133 -19.31 20.46 1.66
CA ARG A 133 -20.46 20.16 0.79
C ARG A 133 -20.18 20.22 -0.71
N GLN A 134 -19.04 20.80 -1.09
CA GLN A 134 -18.59 20.79 -2.47
C GLN A 134 -17.77 19.54 -2.68
N ASP A 135 -18.10 18.77 -3.72
CA ASP A 135 -17.39 17.54 -4.07
C ASP A 135 -17.41 16.47 -2.96
N ILE A 136 -18.49 15.70 -2.99
CA ILE A 136 -18.89 14.72 -1.97
C ILE A 136 -18.04 13.45 -1.97
N LEU A 137 -17.20 13.22 -2.99
CA LEU A 137 -16.40 12.00 -3.09
C LEU A 137 -15.04 12.23 -2.43
N ASP A 138 -14.51 11.22 -1.73
CA ASP A 138 -13.08 11.14 -1.44
C ASP A 138 -12.36 10.44 -2.58
N TRP A 139 -11.35 11.09 -3.19
CA TRP A 139 -10.64 10.56 -4.35
C TRP A 139 -9.20 10.17 -4.03
N ASN A 140 -8.70 10.59 -2.87
CA ASN A 140 -7.26 10.60 -2.62
C ASN A 140 -6.75 9.27 -2.08
N GLY A 141 -7.67 8.43 -1.57
CA GLY A 141 -7.39 7.11 -1.03
C GLY A 141 -6.51 7.14 0.21
N ASP A 142 -6.64 6.11 1.04
CA ASP A 142 -6.09 6.12 2.39
C ASP A 142 -4.73 5.43 2.42
N HIS A 143 -3.69 6.26 2.26
CA HIS A 143 -2.30 5.81 2.24
C HIS A 143 -1.38 6.78 3.01
N PRO A 144 -0.39 6.27 3.75
CA PRO A 144 0.80 6.97 4.29
C PRO A 144 1.60 7.87 3.34
N HIS A 145 1.34 7.83 2.04
CA HIS A 145 2.01 8.68 1.05
C HIS A 145 1.04 9.67 0.40
N THR A 146 -0.24 9.65 0.81
CA THR A 146 -1.32 10.57 0.41
C THR A 146 -1.90 11.23 1.67
N ASN A 147 -3.08 10.80 2.13
CA ASN A 147 -3.84 11.38 3.23
C ASN A 147 -3.09 11.35 4.58
N TYR A 148 -2.28 10.32 4.81
CA TYR A 148 -1.55 10.16 6.09
C TYR A 148 -0.07 10.51 6.02
N HIS A 149 0.36 11.28 5.00
CA HIS A 149 1.76 11.64 4.82
C HIS A 149 2.37 12.33 6.06
N ASP A 150 1.64 13.24 6.70
CA ASP A 150 2.13 13.93 7.89
C ASP A 150 2.31 12.97 9.09
N MET A 151 1.37 12.05 9.31
CA MET A 151 1.48 11.02 10.34
C MET A 151 2.69 10.10 10.08
N PHE A 152 2.87 9.67 8.83
CA PHE A 152 4.02 8.87 8.41
C PHE A 152 5.33 9.61 8.71
N GLU A 153 5.45 10.87 8.31
CA GLU A 153 6.63 11.70 8.57
C GLU A 153 6.93 11.84 10.07
N GLN A 154 5.92 12.02 10.92
CA GLN A 154 6.12 12.10 12.37
C GLN A 154 6.59 10.76 12.96
N LEU A 155 6.04 9.63 12.52
CA LEU A 155 6.51 8.30 12.94
C LEU A 155 7.97 8.07 12.53
N ARG A 156 8.34 8.47 11.32
CA ARG A 156 9.73 8.38 10.82
C ARG A 156 10.67 9.29 11.61
N LYS A 157 10.26 10.53 11.94
CA LYS A 157 11.02 11.47 12.78
C LYS A 157 11.21 10.94 14.20
N ALA A 158 10.24 10.24 14.75
CA ALA A 158 10.33 9.57 16.04
C ALA A 158 11.25 8.32 16.03
N GLY A 159 11.74 7.91 14.86
CA GLY A 159 12.68 6.79 14.71
C GLY A 159 12.03 5.43 14.44
N TYR A 160 10.72 5.39 14.19
CA TYR A 160 10.03 4.17 13.78
C TYR A 160 10.23 3.88 12.29
N TYR A 161 10.24 2.59 11.95
CA TYR A 161 10.21 2.06 10.60
C TYR A 161 8.82 1.53 10.31
N VAL A 162 8.14 2.18 9.37
CA VAL A 162 6.77 1.86 8.98
C VAL A 162 6.84 1.03 7.70
N GLU A 163 6.25 -0.17 7.74
CA GLU A 163 6.10 -1.03 6.57
C GLU A 163 4.62 -1.11 6.17
N MET A 164 4.35 -1.14 4.87
CA MET A 164 2.98 -1.26 4.35
C MET A 164 2.60 -2.73 4.19
N LEU A 165 1.50 -3.15 4.82
CA LEU A 165 0.90 -4.45 4.62
C LEU A 165 -0.13 -4.36 3.50
N GLY A 166 0.16 -5.00 2.36
CA GLY A 166 -0.73 -5.04 1.20
C GLY A 166 -1.47 -6.37 1.03
N SER A 167 -1.54 -7.20 2.08
CA SER A 167 -2.10 -8.55 2.09
C SER A 167 -2.84 -8.84 3.40
N PRO A 168 -3.69 -9.87 3.47
CA PRO A 168 -4.38 -10.29 4.70
C PRO A 168 -3.43 -10.49 5.89
N PHE A 169 -3.96 -10.41 7.10
CA PHE A 169 -3.18 -10.60 8.33
C PHE A 169 -2.53 -11.98 8.39
N THR A 170 -3.10 -12.99 7.77
CA THR A 170 -2.56 -14.36 7.70
C THR A 170 -1.19 -14.45 7.02
N CYS A 171 -0.80 -13.45 6.22
CA CYS A 171 0.44 -13.49 5.43
C CYS A 171 1.69 -12.93 6.12
N PHE A 172 1.57 -12.23 7.25
CA PHE A 172 2.71 -11.59 7.91
C PHE A 172 3.13 -12.29 9.22
N ASP A 173 4.43 -12.25 9.51
CA ASP A 173 5.00 -12.73 10.76
C ASP A 173 5.03 -11.61 11.83
N ALA A 174 4.17 -11.72 12.84
CA ALA A 174 4.09 -10.75 13.94
C ALA A 174 5.33 -10.69 14.84
N SER A 175 6.20 -11.70 14.84
CA SER A 175 7.45 -11.66 15.61
C SER A 175 8.39 -10.56 15.13
N LEU A 176 8.20 -10.09 13.88
CA LEU A 176 9.01 -9.07 13.24
C LEU A 176 8.60 -7.63 13.59
N TYR A 177 7.38 -7.43 14.10
CA TYR A 177 6.79 -6.11 14.30
C TYR A 177 6.40 -5.90 15.76
N HIS A 178 6.52 -4.66 16.23
CA HIS A 178 6.04 -4.29 17.55
C HIS A 178 4.54 -4.04 17.55
N ALA A 179 4.05 -3.30 16.55
CA ALA A 179 2.64 -2.96 16.45
C ALA A 179 2.12 -3.01 15.00
N VAL A 180 0.81 -3.26 14.87
CA VAL A 180 0.03 -3.01 13.66
C VAL A 180 -0.81 -1.75 13.86
N LEU A 181 -0.82 -0.87 12.87
CA LEU A 181 -1.63 0.33 12.82
C LEU A 181 -2.80 0.09 11.85
N LEU A 182 -4.01 0.26 12.36
CA LEU A 182 -5.24 0.36 11.59
C LEU A 182 -5.67 1.82 11.64
N VAL A 183 -5.72 2.49 10.50
CA VAL A 183 -6.10 3.91 10.41
C VAL A 183 -7.17 3.99 9.35
N ASP A 184 -8.37 4.35 9.78
CA ASP A 184 -9.61 4.42 8.97
C ASP A 184 -9.77 3.18 8.08
N ALA A 185 -9.80 1.99 8.70
CA ALA A 185 -10.01 0.77 7.94
C ALA A 185 -11.50 0.64 7.55
N GLU A 186 -11.77 0.35 6.28
CA GLU A 186 -13.12 0.24 5.73
C GLU A 186 -13.51 -1.16 5.23
N GLU A 187 -12.55 -2.08 5.11
CA GLU A 187 -12.82 -3.45 4.67
C GLU A 187 -13.21 -4.39 5.83
N GLU A 188 -13.92 -5.46 5.51
CA GLU A 188 -14.25 -6.52 6.47
C GLU A 188 -13.07 -7.46 6.74
N TYR A 189 -13.06 -8.11 7.91
CA TYR A 189 -12.02 -9.05 8.30
C TYR A 189 -12.52 -10.49 8.22
N HIS A 190 -11.75 -11.37 7.58
CA HIS A 190 -12.07 -12.79 7.59
C HIS A 190 -11.88 -13.42 8.98
N PRO A 191 -12.66 -14.46 9.36
CA PRO A 191 -12.51 -15.14 10.65
C PRO A 191 -11.09 -15.64 10.93
N GLU A 192 -10.37 -16.08 9.89
CA GLU A 192 -8.97 -16.51 9.99
C GLU A 192 -8.03 -15.36 10.36
N GLU A 193 -8.31 -14.15 9.88
CA GLU A 193 -7.54 -12.95 10.22
C GLU A 193 -7.79 -12.51 11.66
N VAL A 194 -9.06 -12.53 12.10
CA VAL A 194 -9.43 -12.24 13.49
C VAL A 194 -8.77 -13.24 14.44
N ALA A 195 -8.80 -14.53 14.11
CA ALA A 195 -8.13 -15.57 14.90
C ALA A 195 -6.61 -15.33 14.96
N LYS A 196 -6.00 -15.06 13.81
CA LYS A 196 -4.54 -14.86 13.70
C LYS A 196 -4.07 -13.63 14.47
N ILE A 197 -4.73 -12.48 14.33
CA ILE A 197 -4.32 -11.27 15.04
C ILE A 197 -4.51 -11.42 16.56
N THR A 198 -5.56 -12.14 16.97
CA THR A 198 -5.83 -12.45 18.38
C THR A 198 -4.72 -13.30 18.98
N GLU A 199 -4.27 -14.32 18.26
CA GLU A 199 -3.14 -15.15 18.68
C GLU A 199 -1.85 -14.32 18.76
N ASP A 200 -1.54 -13.53 17.73
CA ASP A 200 -0.33 -12.71 17.68
C ASP A 200 -0.25 -11.70 18.83
N ILE A 201 -1.37 -11.07 19.19
CA ILE A 201 -1.44 -10.14 20.33
C ILE A 201 -1.23 -10.89 21.64
N ARG A 202 -1.99 -11.98 21.87
CA ARG A 202 -1.99 -12.71 23.16
C ARG A 202 -0.69 -13.48 23.40
N GLN A 203 -0.06 -14.01 22.36
CA GLN A 203 1.05 -14.94 22.48
C GLN A 203 2.39 -14.36 22.03
N LYS A 204 2.40 -13.47 21.02
CA LYS A 204 3.64 -12.90 20.45
C LYS A 204 3.89 -11.46 20.91
N GLY A 205 3.00 -10.91 21.72
CA GLY A 205 3.10 -9.56 22.27
C GLY A 205 3.08 -8.49 21.19
N LEU A 206 2.32 -8.71 20.12
CA LEU A 206 2.01 -7.70 19.11
C LEU A 206 1.05 -6.67 19.73
N SER A 207 1.28 -5.39 19.47
CA SER A 207 0.32 -4.33 19.81
C SER A 207 -0.57 -4.01 18.62
N LEU A 208 -1.83 -3.70 18.87
CA LEU A 208 -2.75 -3.21 17.87
C LEU A 208 -3.12 -1.77 18.23
N VAL A 209 -2.94 -0.84 17.29
CA VAL A 209 -3.33 0.56 17.45
C VAL A 209 -4.38 0.85 16.39
N VAL A 210 -5.55 1.28 16.83
CA VAL A 210 -6.70 1.49 15.95
C VAL A 210 -7.12 2.95 16.04
N PHE A 211 -7.14 3.61 14.90
CA PHE A 211 -7.78 4.91 14.68
C PHE A 211 -8.95 4.63 13.72
N ALA A 212 -10.13 5.08 14.11
CA ALA A 212 -11.33 4.95 13.30
C ALA A 212 -11.99 6.32 13.17
N GLU A 213 -12.86 6.43 12.17
CA GLU A 213 -13.72 7.57 11.92
C GLU A 213 -15.20 7.24 12.18
N TRP A 214 -16.06 8.17 11.79
CA TRP A 214 -17.48 8.20 11.95
C TRP A 214 -18.12 7.07 11.16
N TYR A 215 -19.17 6.53 11.73
CA TYR A 215 -20.04 5.57 11.07
C TYR A 215 -21.45 5.77 11.61
N ASP A 216 -22.35 6.27 10.75
CA ASP A 216 -23.75 6.49 11.09
C ASP A 216 -24.64 6.23 9.87
N VAL A 217 -25.43 5.16 9.94
CA VAL A 217 -26.25 4.69 8.83
C VAL A 217 -27.30 5.73 8.41
N ASP A 218 -27.90 6.45 9.36
CA ASP A 218 -28.89 7.47 9.07
C ASP A 218 -28.28 8.66 8.30
N THR A 219 -27.08 9.07 8.69
CA THR A 219 -26.30 10.11 7.99
C THR A 219 -25.92 9.65 6.59
N MET A 220 -25.46 8.41 6.43
CA MET A 220 -25.15 7.83 5.11
C MET A 220 -26.39 7.84 4.19
N VAL A 221 -27.56 7.43 4.70
CA VAL A 221 -28.81 7.46 3.92
C VAL A 221 -29.21 8.89 3.52
N LYS A 222 -28.99 9.89 4.38
CA LYS A 222 -29.25 11.31 4.05
C LYS A 222 -28.30 11.87 3.00
N MET A 223 -27.09 11.32 2.87
CA MET A 223 -26.09 11.71 1.87
C MET A 223 -26.32 11.09 0.49
N ARG A 224 -27.34 10.23 0.35
CA ARG A 224 -27.71 9.60 -0.92
C ARG A 224 -28.04 10.65 -1.98
N PHE A 225 -27.49 10.48 -3.18
CA PHE A 225 -27.78 11.34 -4.32
C PHE A 225 -28.07 10.52 -5.58
N PHE A 226 -28.70 11.16 -6.56
CA PHE A 226 -28.93 10.57 -7.88
C PHE A 226 -27.80 10.99 -8.81
N ASP A 227 -27.03 10.03 -9.31
CA ASP A 227 -25.99 10.30 -10.30
C ASP A 227 -26.58 10.23 -11.71
N ASP A 228 -26.55 11.37 -12.41
CA ASP A 228 -27.09 11.49 -13.76
C ASP A 228 -26.28 10.68 -14.79
N ASN A 229 -24.99 10.45 -14.54
CA ASN A 229 -24.12 9.72 -15.48
C ASN A 229 -24.46 8.22 -15.51
N THR A 230 -24.63 7.61 -14.34
CA THR A 230 -25.01 6.20 -14.19
C THR A 230 -26.52 5.98 -14.16
N ARG A 231 -27.31 7.06 -14.05
CA ARG A 231 -28.78 7.04 -13.89
C ARG A 231 -29.23 6.16 -12.71
N SER A 232 -28.49 6.24 -11.62
CA SER A 232 -28.72 5.40 -10.45
C SER A 232 -28.57 6.20 -9.17
N TRP A 233 -29.19 5.70 -8.10
CA TRP A 233 -29.03 6.28 -6.77
C TRP A 233 -27.78 5.73 -6.11
N TRP A 234 -26.93 6.63 -5.63
CA TRP A 234 -25.68 6.31 -4.95
C TRP A 234 -25.86 6.59 -3.46
N THR A 235 -25.66 5.57 -2.64
CA THR A 235 -25.60 5.65 -1.18
C THR A 235 -24.16 5.35 -0.76
N PRO A 236 -23.61 6.04 0.26
CA PRO A 236 -22.30 5.72 0.80
C PRO A 236 -22.15 4.23 1.08
N ALA A 237 -21.04 3.63 0.65
CA ALA A 237 -20.76 2.22 0.91
C ALA A 237 -20.35 1.98 2.38
N THR A 238 -19.66 2.94 2.97
CA THR A 238 -19.24 2.97 4.38
C THR A 238 -19.22 4.42 4.88
N GLY A 239 -19.01 4.62 6.18
CA GLY A 239 -18.68 5.92 6.77
C GLY A 239 -17.22 6.29 6.49
N GLY A 240 -16.62 7.13 7.34
CA GLY A 240 -15.16 7.37 7.27
C GLY A 240 -14.33 6.16 7.75
N ALA A 241 -14.95 5.20 8.45
CA ALA A 241 -14.37 3.89 8.71
C ALA A 241 -15.46 2.82 8.81
N ASN A 242 -15.14 1.54 8.60
CA ASN A 242 -16.08 0.44 8.82
C ASN A 242 -16.08 0.02 10.30
N VAL A 243 -16.71 0.85 11.13
CA VAL A 243 -16.80 0.63 12.58
C VAL A 243 -17.41 -0.73 12.96
N PRO A 244 -18.46 -1.25 12.29
CA PRO A 244 -18.95 -2.61 12.56
C PRO A 244 -17.86 -3.68 12.38
N ALA A 245 -17.12 -3.67 11.27
CA ALA A 245 -16.04 -4.63 11.03
C ALA A 245 -14.90 -4.50 12.06
N LEU A 246 -14.54 -3.26 12.43
CA LEU A 246 -13.58 -3.00 13.50
C LEU A 246 -14.06 -3.53 14.86
N ASN A 247 -15.36 -3.42 15.15
CA ASN A 247 -15.94 -3.96 16.38
C ASN A 247 -15.91 -5.50 16.40
N ASP A 248 -16.17 -6.16 15.26
CA ASP A 248 -16.04 -7.62 15.14
C ASP A 248 -14.59 -8.08 15.37
N LEU A 249 -13.62 -7.34 14.83
CA LEU A 249 -12.19 -7.57 15.08
C LEU A 249 -11.82 -7.40 16.56
N LEU A 250 -12.35 -6.37 17.21
CA LEU A 250 -11.98 -5.97 18.57
C LEU A 250 -12.77 -6.70 19.68
N ALA A 251 -13.89 -7.35 19.34
CA ALA A 251 -14.78 -8.02 20.27
C ALA A 251 -14.06 -9.03 21.19
N GLY A 252 -13.08 -9.76 20.63
CA GLY A 252 -12.25 -10.73 21.38
C GLY A 252 -11.40 -10.12 22.50
N PHE A 253 -11.25 -8.79 22.53
CA PHE A 253 -10.52 -8.05 23.56
C PHE A 253 -11.45 -7.28 24.51
N GLY A 254 -12.78 -7.36 24.31
CA GLY A 254 -13.75 -6.58 25.10
C GLY A 254 -13.70 -5.08 24.81
N VAL A 255 -13.25 -4.70 23.61
CA VAL A 255 -13.18 -3.31 23.14
C VAL A 255 -14.15 -3.15 21.97
N ALA A 256 -14.85 -2.02 21.94
CA ALA A 256 -15.70 -1.64 20.82
C ALA A 256 -15.83 -0.11 20.77
N PHE A 257 -15.99 0.42 19.56
CA PHE A 257 -16.46 1.78 19.34
C PHE A 257 -17.96 1.87 19.65
N GLY A 258 -18.33 2.93 20.36
CA GLY A 258 -19.72 3.27 20.66
C GLY A 258 -20.18 4.49 19.87
N THR A 259 -21.41 4.93 20.12
CA THR A 259 -22.06 6.05 19.41
C THR A 259 -21.88 7.41 20.08
N ASN A 260 -21.28 7.46 21.28
CA ASN A 260 -21.13 8.69 22.03
C ASN A 260 -19.99 9.54 21.48
N VAL A 261 -20.30 10.77 21.06
CA VAL A 261 -19.28 11.77 20.71
C VAL A 261 -18.85 12.48 21.98
N LEU A 262 -17.55 12.39 22.29
CA LEU A 262 -16.95 13.03 23.47
C LEU A 262 -16.01 14.15 23.01
N THR A 263 -16.00 15.26 23.75
CA THR A 263 -15.07 16.37 23.50
C THR A 263 -14.25 16.64 24.77
N GLY A 264 -12.96 16.88 24.61
CA GLY A 264 -12.05 17.09 25.74
C GLY A 264 -10.58 17.18 25.32
N SER A 265 -9.69 17.26 26.30
CA SER A 265 -8.24 17.26 26.08
C SER A 265 -7.64 15.93 26.49
N LEU A 266 -6.84 15.33 25.61
CA LEU A 266 -6.05 14.14 25.91
C LEU A 266 -4.74 14.54 26.60
N GLY A 267 -4.57 14.08 27.85
CA GLY A 267 -3.31 14.19 28.59
C GLY A 267 -2.68 12.82 28.71
N PHE A 268 -1.57 12.57 28.02
CA PHE A 268 -0.79 11.35 28.26
C PHE A 268 -0.01 11.51 29.56
N PRO A 269 -0.06 10.54 30.49
CA PRO A 269 0.82 10.56 31.64
C PRO A 269 2.27 10.54 31.13
N ARG A 270 3.13 11.44 31.63
CA ARG A 270 4.57 11.35 31.37
C ARG A 270 5.02 9.96 31.80
N MET A 271 5.45 9.14 30.83
CA MET A 271 6.14 7.89 31.15
C MET A 271 7.34 8.26 32.03
N ARG A 272 7.36 7.72 33.25
CA ARG A 272 8.49 7.85 34.17
C ARG A 272 9.62 6.96 33.73
#